data_AF-A0A836VVW6-F1
#
_entry.id   AF-A0A836VVW6-F1
#
_cell.length_a   1.000
_cell.length_b   1.000
_cell.length_c   1.000
_cell.angle_alpha   90.00
_cell.angle_beta   90.00
_cell.angle_gamma   90.00
#
_symmetry.space_group_name_H-M   'P 1'
#
loop_
_entity.id
_entity.type
_entity.pdbx_description
1 polymer ?
#
loop_
_entity_poly.entity_id
_entity_poly.type
_entity_poly.pdbx_seq_one_letter_code
_entity_poly.pdbx_strand_id
1 'polypeptide(L)'
;GHGDDSILSTDASDTVYAGDGADTVVGGLGDDSIVTGDGNDSVTGDGGNDTVVAGDGQDTVDVGAGNDSVDGGDGNDSITGGEGDDTLGGGSSWRSGNDTIDGAEGNDQVFAGTGDDWIDGGEGDDSLRGQGGNDTLIGGIGLDQLEAGAGNDLITADPVYVSIDDVTIDPEGDSGTTDALLTVTLSEAVSFDVSVDYATADGTATAGTDYTLTAGTVSFPAGQTTATISVPVIGETDIEPDEYFFVNLSNPSAGLAVLDGQGQITIIDDDNPAPSLTGLNFTGSTLSEAGFTPPDTMGAVGPNHIVELLNGRYAVYDKATELYCSRAVLTSFGPTRG
;
A
#
# COMPACT_ATOMS: atom_id res chain seq x y z
N GLY A 1 -16.29 -10.98 -33.77
CA GLY A 1 -17.06 -11.75 -34.75
C GLY A 1 -16.56 -11.30 -36.09
N HIS A 2 -17.39 -10.69 -36.92
CA HIS A 2 -16.88 -9.57 -37.74
C HIS A 2 -17.48 -8.30 -37.13
N GLY A 3 -16.66 -7.30 -36.86
CA GLY A 3 -17.05 -6.01 -36.27
C GLY A 3 -16.85 -5.95 -34.76
N ASP A 4 -16.82 -4.71 -34.26
CA ASP A 4 -16.50 -4.32 -32.89
C ASP A 4 -17.44 -4.95 -31.84
N ASP A 5 -16.89 -5.81 -31.00
CA ASP A 5 -17.57 -6.56 -29.95
C ASP A 5 -17.14 -6.09 -28.53
N SER A 6 -18.03 -6.27 -27.54
CA SER A 6 -17.72 -6.02 -26.13
C SER A 6 -18.05 -7.26 -25.32
N ILE A 7 -17.04 -7.84 -24.67
CA ILE A 7 -17.08 -9.13 -24.00
C ILE A 7 -16.65 -8.93 -22.54
N LEU A 8 -17.44 -9.47 -21.62
CA LEU A 8 -17.15 -9.52 -20.18
C LEU A 8 -17.32 -10.97 -19.75
N SER A 9 -16.22 -11.64 -19.37
CA SER A 9 -16.24 -13.00 -18.82
C SER A 9 -16.60 -13.00 -17.34
N THR A 10 -16.54 -14.19 -16.74
CA THR A 10 -16.84 -14.42 -15.34
C THR A 10 -15.57 -14.50 -14.52
N ASP A 11 -15.67 -14.53 -13.18
CA ASP A 11 -14.50 -14.73 -12.30
C ASP A 11 -13.89 -16.15 -12.38
N ALA A 12 -14.18 -16.93 -13.42
CA ALA A 12 -13.68 -18.29 -13.61
C ALA A 12 -12.89 -18.35 -14.90
N SER A 13 -11.93 -19.26 -14.99
CA SER A 13 -11.15 -19.49 -16.21
C SER A 13 -12.03 -19.69 -17.44
N ASP A 14 -11.95 -18.74 -18.35
CA ASP A 14 -12.74 -18.60 -19.55
C ASP A 14 -11.85 -18.73 -20.81
N THR A 15 -12.49 -18.89 -21.96
CA THR A 15 -11.81 -18.87 -23.25
C THR A 15 -12.58 -17.94 -24.18
N VAL A 16 -11.93 -16.87 -24.59
CA VAL A 16 -12.52 -15.80 -25.38
C VAL A 16 -11.88 -15.74 -26.77
N TYR A 17 -12.73 -15.62 -27.79
CA TYR A 17 -12.33 -15.34 -29.17
C TYR A 17 -13.18 -14.17 -29.66
N ALA A 18 -12.56 -13.00 -29.83
CA ALA A 18 -13.27 -11.79 -30.23
C ALA A 18 -13.47 -11.79 -31.76
N GLY A 19 -12.43 -11.81 -32.60
CA GLY A 19 -12.50 -12.06 -34.05
C GLY A 19 -11.90 -10.92 -34.88
N ASP A 20 -12.58 -10.50 -35.94
CA ASP A 20 -12.18 -9.25 -36.61
C ASP A 20 -13.02 -8.10 -36.04
N GLY A 21 -12.44 -6.92 -35.86
CA GLY A 21 -13.13 -5.75 -35.29
C GLY A 21 -12.25 -5.04 -34.27
N ALA A 22 -12.61 -3.82 -33.86
CA ALA A 22 -12.00 -3.22 -32.68
C ALA A 22 -12.78 -3.69 -31.44
N ASP A 23 -12.26 -4.71 -30.77
CA ASP A 23 -12.96 -5.42 -29.72
C ASP A 23 -12.53 -4.95 -28.31
N THR A 24 -13.42 -5.10 -27.33
CA THR A 24 -13.12 -4.86 -25.91
C THR A 24 -13.42 -6.11 -25.10
N VAL A 25 -12.42 -6.66 -24.42
CA VAL A 25 -12.52 -7.89 -23.64
C VAL A 25 -12.09 -7.63 -22.19
N VAL A 26 -12.88 -8.13 -21.23
CA VAL A 26 -12.51 -8.20 -19.81
C VAL A 26 -12.57 -9.66 -19.37
N GLY A 27 -11.42 -10.19 -18.94
CA GLY A 27 -11.17 -11.57 -18.49
C GLY A 27 -11.90 -11.89 -17.18
N GLY A 28 -11.49 -11.27 -16.09
CA GLY A 28 -12.03 -11.51 -14.75
C GLY A 28 -10.95 -12.08 -13.83
N LEU A 29 -11.33 -12.73 -12.73
CA LEU A 29 -10.37 -13.16 -11.69
C LEU A 29 -9.76 -14.56 -11.90
N GLY A 30 -10.01 -15.23 -13.03
CA GLY A 30 -9.55 -16.60 -13.26
C GLY A 30 -8.57 -16.69 -14.42
N ASP A 31 -7.75 -17.74 -14.45
CA ASP A 31 -6.78 -17.97 -15.54
C ASP A 31 -7.49 -18.06 -16.92
N ASP A 32 -7.41 -17.01 -17.73
CA ASP A 32 -8.15 -16.83 -18.96
C ASP A 32 -7.28 -17.05 -20.22
N SER A 33 -7.94 -17.47 -21.30
CA SER A 33 -7.31 -17.53 -22.63
C SER A 33 -8.07 -16.65 -23.60
N ILE A 34 -7.44 -15.54 -23.98
CA ILE A 34 -8.06 -14.47 -24.77
C ILE A 34 -7.35 -14.35 -26.12
N VAL A 35 -8.12 -14.34 -27.20
CA VAL A 35 -7.63 -14.03 -28.55
C VAL A 35 -8.53 -12.97 -29.16
N THR A 36 -7.98 -11.81 -29.49
CA THR A 36 -8.80 -10.70 -30.01
C THR A 36 -8.84 -10.64 -31.52
N GLY A 37 -7.71 -10.77 -32.23
CA GLY A 37 -7.67 -11.03 -33.68
C GLY A 37 -7.23 -9.83 -34.51
N ASP A 38 -8.01 -9.45 -35.54
CA ASP A 38 -7.67 -8.32 -36.41
C ASP A 38 -8.41 -7.06 -35.92
N GLY A 39 -7.72 -5.95 -35.70
CA GLY A 39 -8.31 -4.67 -35.32
C GLY A 39 -7.53 -4.00 -34.21
N ASN A 40 -8.02 -2.87 -33.68
CA ASN A 40 -7.38 -2.24 -32.53
C ASN A 40 -8.16 -2.62 -31.29
N ASP A 41 -7.64 -3.58 -30.54
CA ASP A 41 -8.35 -4.24 -29.46
C ASP A 41 -7.96 -3.67 -28.09
N SER A 42 -8.84 -3.86 -27.12
CA SER A 42 -8.61 -3.53 -25.71
C SER A 42 -8.89 -4.74 -24.84
N VAL A 43 -7.90 -5.17 -24.08
CA VAL A 43 -7.98 -6.33 -23.18
C VAL A 43 -7.66 -5.91 -21.75
N THR A 44 -8.48 -6.35 -20.81
CA THR A 44 -8.19 -6.32 -19.37
C THR A 44 -8.27 -7.75 -18.84
N GLY A 45 -7.17 -8.27 -18.27
CA GLY A 45 -7.14 -9.60 -17.63
C GLY A 45 -7.83 -9.61 -16.27
N ASP A 46 -7.57 -8.58 -15.45
CA ASP A 46 -7.91 -8.44 -14.01
C ASP A 46 -7.02 -9.30 -13.11
N GLY A 47 -7.27 -10.60 -12.93
CA GLY A 47 -6.30 -11.41 -12.22
C GLY A 47 -6.45 -12.91 -12.45
N GLY A 48 -5.48 -13.68 -11.98
CA GLY A 48 -5.27 -15.04 -12.48
C GLY A 48 -4.11 -15.06 -13.48
N ASN A 49 -3.67 -16.24 -13.88
CA ASN A 49 -2.58 -16.36 -14.86
C ASN A 49 -3.17 -16.45 -16.28
N ASP A 50 -3.18 -15.34 -16.98
CA ASP A 50 -3.85 -15.15 -18.25
C ASP A 50 -2.92 -15.39 -19.44
N THR A 51 -3.51 -15.77 -20.57
CA THR A 51 -2.84 -15.86 -21.86
C THR A 51 -3.59 -15.04 -22.89
N VAL A 52 -2.96 -13.96 -23.38
CA VAL A 52 -3.52 -13.04 -24.36
C VAL A 52 -2.74 -13.10 -25.67
N VAL A 53 -3.47 -13.19 -26.78
CA VAL A 53 -2.95 -12.97 -28.13
C VAL A 53 -3.79 -11.88 -28.78
N ALA A 54 -3.23 -10.67 -28.92
CA ALA A 54 -3.99 -9.52 -29.39
C ALA A 54 -4.16 -9.54 -30.91
N GLY A 55 -3.10 -9.80 -31.69
CA GLY A 55 -3.19 -10.14 -33.10
C GLY A 55 -2.66 -9.04 -34.01
N ASP A 56 -3.41 -8.65 -35.04
CA ASP A 56 -2.96 -7.62 -35.99
C ASP A 56 -3.69 -6.30 -35.66
N GLY A 57 -2.99 -5.22 -35.34
CA GLY A 57 -3.68 -4.09 -34.72
C GLY A 57 -2.84 -2.92 -34.24
N GLN A 58 -3.41 -2.17 -33.32
CA GLN A 58 -2.67 -1.34 -32.38
C GLN A 58 -3.42 -1.53 -31.09
N ASP A 59 -2.97 -2.51 -30.33
CA ASP A 59 -3.75 -3.10 -29.25
C ASP A 59 -3.36 -2.48 -27.92
N THR A 60 -4.28 -2.52 -26.96
CA THR A 60 -4.05 -2.11 -25.58
C THR A 60 -4.38 -3.28 -24.68
N VAL A 61 -3.36 -3.81 -24.01
CA VAL A 61 -3.47 -5.00 -23.16
C VAL A 61 -2.97 -4.64 -21.76
N ASP A 62 -3.80 -4.90 -20.75
CA ASP A 62 -3.49 -4.81 -19.33
C ASP A 62 -3.89 -6.15 -18.72
N VAL A 63 -2.93 -7.01 -18.35
CA VAL A 63 -3.24 -8.38 -17.89
C VAL A 63 -3.50 -8.49 -16.39
N GLY A 64 -3.00 -7.54 -15.60
CA GLY A 64 -3.42 -7.37 -14.21
C GLY A 64 -2.60 -8.23 -13.25
N ALA A 65 -3.25 -8.90 -12.29
CA ALA A 65 -2.54 -9.64 -11.24
C ALA A 65 -2.40 -11.13 -11.56
N GLY A 66 -1.20 -11.63 -11.72
CA GLY A 66 -0.90 -13.01 -12.02
C GLY A 66 0.44 -13.15 -12.71
N ASN A 67 0.80 -14.38 -13.08
CA ASN A 67 1.94 -14.60 -13.96
C ASN A 67 1.42 -14.83 -15.38
N ASP A 68 1.41 -13.77 -16.17
CA ASP A 68 0.66 -13.70 -17.41
C ASP A 68 1.55 -13.91 -18.64
N SER A 69 0.91 -14.18 -19.78
CA SER A 69 1.57 -14.36 -21.07
C SER A 69 0.87 -13.55 -22.14
N VAL A 70 1.57 -12.59 -22.74
CA VAL A 70 1.02 -11.70 -23.79
C VAL A 70 1.83 -11.81 -25.08
N ASP A 71 1.13 -11.90 -26.22
CA ASP A 71 1.66 -11.67 -27.58
C ASP A 71 0.82 -10.56 -28.23
N GLY A 72 1.39 -9.35 -28.36
CA GLY A 72 0.77 -8.18 -28.98
C GLY A 72 0.47 -8.43 -30.46
N GLY A 73 1.50 -8.73 -31.24
CA GLY A 73 1.39 -9.26 -32.59
C GLY A 73 1.93 -8.31 -33.65
N ASP A 74 1.11 -7.89 -34.61
CA ASP A 74 1.49 -6.89 -35.63
C ASP A 74 0.96 -5.52 -35.22
N GLY A 75 1.79 -4.48 -35.42
CA GLY A 75 1.41 -3.09 -35.21
C GLY A 75 1.94 -2.54 -33.90
N ASN A 76 1.52 -1.33 -33.51
CA ASN A 76 2.11 -0.63 -32.37
C ASN A 76 1.25 -0.87 -31.14
N ASP A 77 1.70 -1.75 -30.27
CA ASP A 77 0.91 -2.22 -29.14
C ASP A 77 1.32 -1.52 -27.83
N SER A 78 0.37 -1.43 -26.90
CA SER A 78 0.58 -0.96 -25.54
C SER A 78 0.25 -2.10 -24.59
N ILE A 79 1.26 -2.61 -23.89
CA ILE A 79 1.14 -3.79 -23.03
C ILE A 79 1.58 -3.42 -21.62
N THR A 80 0.76 -3.77 -20.62
CA THR A 80 1.09 -3.70 -19.20
C THR A 80 0.92 -5.10 -18.60
N GLY A 81 1.95 -5.60 -17.92
CA GLY A 81 1.96 -6.86 -17.19
C GLY A 81 1.06 -6.77 -15.96
N GLY A 82 1.55 -6.12 -14.91
CA GLY A 82 0.77 -5.82 -13.71
C GLY A 82 1.46 -6.35 -12.46
N GLU A 83 0.79 -7.17 -11.64
CA GLU A 83 1.43 -7.81 -10.48
C GLU A 83 1.79 -9.25 -10.81
N GLY A 84 3.05 -9.65 -10.72
CA GLY A 84 3.50 -11.05 -10.85
C GLY A 84 4.60 -11.22 -11.91
N ASP A 85 5.16 -12.43 -12.02
CA ASP A 85 6.28 -12.65 -12.96
C ASP A 85 5.73 -12.94 -14.38
N ASP A 86 5.78 -11.94 -15.26
CA ASP A 86 5.11 -11.97 -16.56
C ASP A 86 6.02 -12.35 -17.74
N THR A 87 5.39 -12.78 -18.84
CA THR A 87 6.04 -12.95 -20.14
C THR A 87 5.33 -12.09 -21.18
N LEU A 88 5.93 -10.97 -21.54
CA LEU A 88 5.34 -9.96 -22.41
C LEU A 88 6.06 -9.89 -23.76
N GLY A 89 5.29 -9.95 -24.86
CA GLY A 89 5.81 -9.82 -26.21
C GLY A 89 5.07 -8.74 -27.00
N GLY A 90 5.79 -7.80 -27.60
CA GLY A 90 5.21 -6.83 -28.54
C GLY A 90 4.87 -7.49 -29.88
N GLY A 91 5.65 -8.49 -30.28
CA GLY A 91 5.30 -9.39 -31.37
C GLY A 91 6.41 -10.37 -31.71
N SER A 92 6.11 -11.31 -32.61
CA SER A 92 7.13 -12.23 -33.15
C SER A 92 8.24 -11.47 -33.90
N SER A 93 9.47 -11.99 -33.93
CA SER A 93 10.69 -11.36 -34.53
C SER A 93 10.66 -10.99 -36.04
N TRP A 94 9.51 -11.09 -36.72
CA TRP A 94 9.30 -10.67 -38.11
C TRP A 94 8.10 -9.74 -38.28
N ARG A 95 7.35 -9.52 -37.20
CA ARG A 95 6.18 -8.67 -37.10
C ARG A 95 6.66 -7.27 -36.68
N SER A 96 6.14 -6.24 -37.32
CA SER A 96 6.64 -4.87 -37.20
C SER A 96 5.70 -4.08 -36.31
N GLY A 97 6.26 -3.41 -35.32
CA GLY A 97 5.55 -2.63 -34.32
C GLY A 97 6.51 -1.75 -33.57
N ASN A 98 6.13 -0.51 -33.28
CA ASN A 98 6.84 0.28 -32.29
C ASN A 98 6.05 0.17 -30.99
N ASP A 99 6.45 -0.76 -30.16
CA ASP A 99 5.65 -1.20 -29.01
C ASP A 99 6.01 -0.42 -27.75
N THR A 100 5.06 -0.32 -26.84
CA THR A 100 5.21 0.23 -25.49
C THR A 100 4.88 -0.87 -24.51
N ILE A 101 5.88 -1.35 -23.76
CA ILE A 101 5.72 -2.47 -22.84
C ILE A 101 6.17 -2.04 -21.44
N ASP A 102 5.31 -2.27 -20.45
CA ASP A 102 5.55 -2.02 -19.03
C ASP A 102 5.37 -3.34 -18.27
N GLY A 103 6.43 -3.85 -17.64
CA GLY A 103 6.39 -5.07 -16.83
C GLY A 103 5.60 -4.91 -15.53
N ALA A 104 5.71 -3.73 -14.91
CA ALA A 104 5.19 -3.42 -13.58
C ALA A 104 5.82 -4.28 -12.46
N GLU A 105 5.07 -4.82 -11.49
CA GLU A 105 5.65 -5.52 -10.35
C GLU A 105 5.93 -6.99 -10.69
N GLY A 106 7.16 -7.48 -10.51
CA GLY A 106 7.51 -8.88 -10.73
C GLY A 106 8.85 -9.05 -11.44
N ASN A 107 9.34 -10.28 -11.56
CA ASN A 107 10.55 -10.55 -12.36
C ASN A 107 10.14 -10.93 -13.78
N ASP A 108 10.14 -9.95 -14.67
CA ASP A 108 9.50 -10.07 -15.96
C ASP A 108 10.42 -10.53 -17.08
N GLN A 109 9.82 -11.13 -18.09
CA GLN A 109 10.48 -11.47 -19.34
C GLN A 109 9.83 -10.73 -20.50
N VAL A 110 10.51 -9.70 -20.99
CA VAL A 110 10.01 -8.86 -22.09
C VAL A 110 10.77 -9.13 -23.40
N PHE A 111 10.01 -9.25 -24.49
CA PHE A 111 10.49 -9.43 -25.85
C PHE A 111 9.76 -8.47 -26.80
N ALA A 112 10.31 -7.30 -27.09
CA ALA A 112 9.56 -6.30 -27.88
C ALA A 112 9.37 -6.72 -29.35
N GLY A 113 10.43 -7.11 -30.06
CA GLY A 113 10.30 -7.71 -31.38
C GLY A 113 11.04 -6.93 -32.46
N THR A 114 10.33 -6.39 -33.46
CA THR A 114 10.99 -5.51 -34.43
C THR A 114 10.27 -4.19 -34.57
N GLY A 115 11.04 -3.11 -34.61
CA GLY A 115 10.58 -1.73 -34.63
C GLY A 115 11.31 -0.93 -33.56
N ASP A 116 11.01 0.35 -33.44
CA ASP A 116 11.65 1.19 -32.42
C ASP A 116 10.80 1.15 -31.14
N ASP A 117 11.21 0.33 -30.17
CA ASP A 117 10.38 -0.03 -29.01
C ASP A 117 10.70 0.78 -27.76
N TRP A 118 9.73 0.88 -26.85
CA TRP A 118 9.90 1.40 -25.49
C TRP A 118 9.54 0.32 -24.48
N ILE A 119 10.48 0.00 -23.60
CA ILE A 119 10.34 -1.06 -22.59
C ILE A 119 10.71 -0.49 -21.22
N ASP A 120 9.83 -0.70 -20.25
CA ASP A 120 10.09 -0.49 -18.82
C ASP A 120 9.85 -1.80 -18.08
N GLY A 121 10.85 -2.26 -17.32
CA GLY A 121 10.77 -3.51 -16.55
C GLY A 121 9.91 -3.39 -15.31
N GLY A 122 9.90 -2.23 -14.66
CA GLY A 122 9.10 -2.01 -13.44
C GLY A 122 9.84 -2.38 -12.15
N GLU A 123 9.27 -3.21 -11.27
CA GLU A 123 9.90 -3.66 -10.02
C GLU A 123 10.25 -5.14 -10.07
N GLY A 124 11.51 -5.52 -10.03
CA GLY A 124 11.97 -6.89 -9.92
C GLY A 124 13.31 -7.10 -10.61
N ASP A 125 13.78 -8.33 -10.67
CA ASP A 125 15.00 -8.67 -11.42
C ASP A 125 14.60 -9.07 -12.86
N ASP A 126 14.54 -8.10 -13.78
CA ASP A 126 13.90 -8.28 -15.09
C ASP A 126 14.83 -8.80 -16.19
N SER A 127 14.24 -9.38 -17.24
CA SER A 127 14.93 -9.78 -18.48
C SER A 127 14.30 -9.11 -19.69
N LEU A 128 14.94 -8.03 -20.16
CA LEU A 128 14.41 -7.17 -21.21
C LEU A 128 15.17 -7.35 -22.53
N ARG A 129 14.45 -7.62 -23.62
CA ARG A 129 15.00 -7.77 -24.98
C ARG A 129 14.28 -6.87 -26.00
N GLY A 130 14.98 -5.85 -26.49
CA GLY A 130 14.50 -4.98 -27.59
C GLY A 130 14.47 -5.69 -28.94
N GLN A 131 15.45 -6.56 -29.19
CA GLN A 131 15.65 -7.30 -30.44
C GLN A 131 16.03 -6.40 -31.62
N GLY A 132 15.10 -5.83 -32.40
CA GLY A 132 15.44 -5.23 -33.68
C GLY A 132 14.84 -3.86 -33.93
N GLY A 133 15.62 -2.80 -33.77
CA GLY A 133 15.27 -1.43 -34.10
C GLY A 133 16.08 -0.49 -33.23
N ASN A 134 15.66 0.77 -33.08
CA ASN A 134 16.31 1.70 -32.15
C ASN A 134 15.48 1.77 -30.87
N ASP A 135 15.84 0.93 -29.91
CA ASP A 135 14.97 0.69 -28.76
C ASP A 135 15.33 1.58 -27.57
N THR A 136 14.37 1.81 -26.68
CA THR A 136 14.59 2.40 -25.36
C THR A 136 14.25 1.38 -24.30
N LEU A 137 15.24 1.01 -23.47
CA LEU A 137 15.06 0.05 -22.38
C LEU A 137 15.34 0.73 -21.04
N ILE A 138 14.42 0.53 -20.10
CA ILE A 138 14.47 0.95 -18.70
C ILE A 138 14.33 -0.33 -17.87
N GLY A 139 15.29 -0.61 -16.99
CA GLY A 139 15.28 -1.84 -16.18
C GLY A 139 14.25 -1.76 -15.07
N GLY A 140 14.14 -0.60 -14.42
CA GLY A 140 13.30 -0.40 -13.25
C GLY A 140 14.04 -0.69 -11.93
N ILE A 141 13.30 -1.01 -10.88
CA ILE A 141 13.83 -1.36 -9.57
C ILE A 141 14.28 -2.81 -9.56
N GLY A 142 15.58 -3.07 -9.46
CA GLY A 142 16.09 -4.42 -9.19
C GLY A 142 17.40 -4.71 -9.91
N LEU A 143 17.74 -5.98 -10.10
CA LEU A 143 18.93 -6.40 -10.84
C LEU A 143 18.58 -6.93 -12.22
N ASP A 144 18.57 -6.02 -13.20
CA ASP A 144 18.04 -6.35 -14.53
C ASP A 144 19.09 -6.85 -15.52
N GLN A 145 18.62 -7.66 -16.46
CA GLN A 145 19.33 -8.09 -17.65
C GLN A 145 18.73 -7.43 -18.89
N LEU A 146 19.46 -6.46 -19.47
CA LEU A 146 19.04 -5.75 -20.67
C LEU A 146 19.86 -6.19 -21.90
N GLU A 147 19.18 -6.62 -22.96
CA GLU A 147 19.74 -6.90 -24.28
C GLU A 147 18.96 -6.13 -25.36
N ALA A 148 19.44 -4.93 -25.72
CA ALA A 148 18.75 -4.08 -26.68
C ALA A 148 18.73 -4.66 -28.11
N GLY A 149 19.81 -5.31 -28.54
CA GLY A 149 19.85 -6.00 -29.83
C GLY A 149 20.41 -5.17 -30.98
N ALA A 150 19.66 -5.01 -32.07
CA ALA A 150 20.13 -4.50 -33.35
C ALA A 150 19.57 -3.11 -33.69
N GLY A 151 20.36 -2.07 -33.44
CA GLY A 151 20.13 -0.73 -33.97
C GLY A 151 20.92 0.30 -33.19
N ASN A 152 20.37 1.50 -33.00
CA ASN A 152 20.96 2.52 -32.14
C ASN A 152 20.13 2.68 -30.88
N ASP A 153 20.42 1.84 -29.90
CA ASP A 153 19.58 1.71 -28.72
C ASP A 153 19.95 2.70 -27.63
N LEU A 154 18.96 3.03 -26.80
CA LEU A 154 19.09 3.80 -25.58
C LEU A 154 18.76 2.88 -24.40
N ILE A 155 19.76 2.56 -23.59
CA ILE A 155 19.54 1.97 -22.27
C ILE A 155 19.63 3.12 -21.28
N THR A 156 18.53 3.43 -20.60
CA THR A 156 18.53 4.41 -19.51
C THR A 156 18.86 3.71 -18.20
N ALA A 157 19.63 4.39 -17.35
CA ALA A 157 19.88 3.89 -16.01
C ALA A 157 18.65 4.12 -15.15
N ASP A 158 18.37 3.14 -14.30
CA ASP A 158 17.22 3.17 -13.41
C ASP A 158 17.36 4.29 -12.39
N PRO A 159 16.31 5.10 -12.18
CA PRO A 159 16.29 6.03 -11.07
C PRO A 159 16.18 5.22 -9.78
N VAL A 160 17.20 5.31 -8.93
CA VAL A 160 17.12 4.70 -7.60
C VAL A 160 16.16 5.53 -6.77
N TYR A 161 15.09 4.92 -6.28
CA TYR A 161 14.09 5.62 -5.49
C TYR A 161 14.47 5.65 -4.02
N VAL A 162 14.10 6.72 -3.33
CA VAL A 162 14.12 6.82 -1.87
C VAL A 162 12.71 6.96 -1.33
N SER A 163 12.42 6.22 -0.27
CA SER A 163 11.18 6.27 0.51
C SER A 163 11.46 6.38 2.00
N ILE A 164 10.47 6.80 2.78
CA ILE A 164 10.51 6.85 4.25
C ILE A 164 9.23 6.23 4.80
N ASP A 165 9.33 5.50 5.91
CA ASP A 165 8.18 4.86 6.55
C ASP A 165 7.39 5.82 7.47
N ASP A 166 6.18 5.38 7.82
CA ASP A 166 5.37 5.97 8.88
C ASP A 166 5.61 5.24 10.20
N VAL A 167 5.52 5.97 11.33
CA VAL A 167 5.74 5.42 12.67
C VAL A 167 4.64 5.87 13.62
N THR A 168 4.27 5.00 14.56
CA THR A 168 3.40 5.35 15.70
C THR A 168 4.19 5.22 17.00
N ILE A 169 4.09 6.23 17.85
CA ILE A 169 4.60 6.24 19.22
C ILE A 169 3.43 6.01 20.16
N ASP A 170 3.45 4.86 20.83
CA ASP A 170 2.47 4.44 21.84
C ASP A 170 3.20 3.64 22.93
N PRO A 171 3.33 4.16 24.16
CA PRO A 171 2.91 5.50 24.61
C PRO A 171 3.94 6.61 24.27
N GLU A 172 3.54 7.88 24.31
CA GLU A 172 4.48 9.01 24.32
C GLU A 172 5.29 9.10 25.62
N GLY A 173 4.62 8.82 26.75
CA GLY A 173 5.15 8.68 28.11
C GLY A 173 5.15 9.98 28.93
N ASP A 174 5.11 9.85 30.26
CA ASP A 174 4.85 10.99 31.18
C ASP A 174 5.95 12.08 31.29
N SER A 175 7.15 11.85 30.72
CA SER A 175 8.28 12.77 30.85
C SER A 175 9.47 12.43 29.93
N GLY A 176 10.25 13.46 29.60
CA GLY A 176 11.51 13.27 28.88
C GLY A 176 11.26 13.16 27.38
N THR A 177 11.97 12.27 26.70
CA THR A 177 11.76 12.05 25.27
C THR A 177 11.81 10.57 24.90
N THR A 178 10.97 10.18 23.95
CA THR A 178 10.97 8.88 23.26
C THR A 178 11.40 9.09 21.81
N ASP A 179 12.39 8.33 21.34
CA ASP A 179 12.87 8.46 19.96
C ASP A 179 11.92 7.75 18.99
N ALA A 180 11.32 8.50 18.07
CA ALA A 180 10.69 7.96 16.88
C ALA A 180 11.76 7.63 15.84
N LEU A 181 11.85 6.35 15.45
CA LEU A 181 12.85 5.83 14.52
C LEU A 181 12.21 5.52 13.17
N LEU A 182 12.47 6.37 12.19
CA LEU A 182 11.98 6.21 10.82
C LEU A 182 13.07 5.54 9.98
N THR A 183 12.68 4.54 9.20
CA THR A 183 13.53 3.87 8.22
C THR A 183 13.37 4.56 6.87
N VAL A 184 14.47 5.13 6.38
CA VAL A 184 14.59 5.60 5.00
C VAL A 184 15.20 4.48 4.17
N THR A 185 14.59 4.15 3.03
CA THR A 185 14.94 3.00 2.20
C THR A 185 15.24 3.44 0.77
N LEU A 186 16.30 2.89 0.18
CA LEU A 186 16.56 2.91 -1.25
C LEU A 186 15.95 1.67 -1.90
N SER A 187 15.40 1.83 -3.10
CA SER A 187 14.87 0.72 -3.90
C SER A 187 15.94 -0.32 -4.23
N GLU A 188 17.19 0.11 -4.40
CA GLU A 188 18.33 -0.76 -4.68
C GLU A 188 19.65 -0.23 -4.10
N ALA A 189 20.67 -1.09 -4.07
CA ALA A 189 21.97 -0.77 -3.51
C ALA A 189 22.87 -0.07 -4.54
N VAL A 190 23.23 1.18 -4.29
CA VAL A 190 24.14 1.94 -5.17
C VAL A 190 25.62 1.71 -4.85
N SER A 191 26.49 1.81 -5.87
CA SER A 191 27.93 1.55 -5.74
C SER A 191 28.77 2.72 -5.20
N PHE A 192 28.12 3.82 -4.79
CA PHE A 192 28.73 5.03 -4.22
C PHE A 192 27.83 5.58 -3.12
N ASP A 193 28.39 6.42 -2.25
CA ASP A 193 27.61 7.03 -1.17
C ASP A 193 26.56 8.02 -1.73
N VAL A 194 25.32 7.90 -1.26
CA VAL A 194 24.22 8.83 -1.59
C VAL A 194 23.58 9.37 -0.32
N SER A 195 22.83 10.46 -0.43
CA SER A 195 22.21 11.12 0.71
C SER A 195 20.92 11.83 0.34
N VAL A 196 20.08 12.06 1.35
CA VAL A 196 18.91 12.93 1.27
C VAL A 196 18.86 13.77 2.55
N ASP A 197 18.48 15.03 2.42
CA ASP A 197 18.22 15.90 3.57
C ASP A 197 16.83 15.61 4.14
N TYR A 198 16.64 15.86 5.43
CA TYR A 198 15.34 15.76 6.07
C TYR A 198 15.09 16.91 7.04
N ALA A 199 13.82 17.24 7.24
CA ALA A 199 13.39 18.18 8.27
C ALA A 199 11.98 17.83 8.77
N THR A 200 11.75 17.96 10.07
CA THR A 200 10.42 17.83 10.65
C THR A 200 9.53 19.03 10.29
N ALA A 201 8.22 18.79 10.18
CA ALA A 201 7.20 19.80 9.96
C ALA A 201 5.96 19.50 10.80
N ASP A 202 5.36 20.54 11.37
CA ASP A 202 4.19 20.41 12.25
C ASP A 202 3.01 19.80 11.49
N GLY A 203 2.21 19.01 12.21
CA GLY A 203 0.89 18.53 11.78
C GLY A 203 -0.18 19.09 12.72
N THR A 204 -0.80 18.23 13.53
CA THR A 204 -1.51 18.68 14.74
C THR A 204 -0.56 18.88 15.91
N ALA A 205 0.48 18.03 15.99
CA ALA A 205 1.60 18.20 16.90
C ALA A 205 2.52 19.34 16.42
N THR A 206 3.07 20.07 17.39
CA THR A 206 3.88 21.29 17.25
C THR A 206 5.30 21.09 17.81
N ALA A 207 6.30 21.54 17.06
CA ALA A 207 7.68 21.49 17.52
C ALA A 207 7.91 22.33 18.80
N GLY A 208 8.51 21.69 19.81
CA GLY A 208 8.89 22.27 21.10
C GLY A 208 7.90 22.01 22.23
N THR A 209 6.66 21.61 21.91
CA THR A 209 5.70 21.05 22.87
C THR A 209 5.72 19.52 22.76
N ASP A 210 5.50 19.00 21.56
CA ASP A 210 5.14 17.57 21.39
C ASP A 210 6.31 16.78 20.79
N TYR A 211 7.21 17.46 20.07
CA TYR A 211 8.44 16.87 19.56
C TYR A 211 9.57 17.90 19.42
N THR A 212 10.80 17.43 19.28
CA THR A 212 11.96 18.32 19.03
C THR A 212 12.15 18.56 17.54
N LEU A 213 12.19 19.84 17.11
CA LEU A 213 12.55 20.21 15.74
C LEU A 213 13.88 19.56 15.35
N THR A 214 13.84 18.69 14.34
CA THR A 214 14.98 17.86 13.94
C THR A 214 15.14 17.99 12.43
N ALA A 215 16.36 18.27 11.99
CA ALA A 215 16.73 18.33 10.59
C ALA A 215 18.17 17.87 10.42
N GLY A 216 18.50 17.33 9.26
CA GLY A 216 19.83 16.82 8.97
C GLY A 216 19.93 16.22 7.59
N THR A 217 20.97 15.41 7.41
CA THR A 217 21.20 14.63 6.20
C THR A 217 21.34 13.18 6.62
N VAL A 218 20.57 12.30 5.97
CA VAL A 218 20.78 10.86 6.08
C VAL A 218 21.65 10.41 4.91
N SER A 219 22.61 9.53 5.17
CA SER A 219 23.54 9.03 4.15
C SER A 219 23.48 7.52 4.07
N PHE A 220 23.48 7.00 2.85
CA PHE A 220 23.57 5.60 2.51
C PHE A 220 24.98 5.35 1.99
N PRO A 221 25.87 4.71 2.77
CA PRO A 221 27.16 4.28 2.26
C PRO A 221 26.97 3.31 1.09
N ALA A 222 27.91 3.28 0.16
CA ALA A 222 27.89 2.37 -0.98
C ALA A 222 27.51 0.93 -0.56
N GLY A 223 26.50 0.37 -1.23
CA GLY A 223 25.98 -0.98 -1.00
C GLY A 223 24.95 -1.10 0.12
N GLN A 224 24.60 -0.01 0.82
CA GLN A 224 23.51 -0.01 1.81
C GLN A 224 22.24 0.58 1.24
N THR A 225 21.11 -0.03 1.59
CA THR A 225 19.78 0.39 1.14
C THR A 225 18.95 1.01 2.25
N THR A 226 19.37 0.96 3.52
CA THR A 226 18.58 1.50 4.63
C THR A 226 19.40 2.42 5.51
N ALA A 227 18.73 3.43 6.06
CA ALA A 227 19.26 4.32 7.08
C ALA A 227 18.14 4.80 8.00
N THR A 228 18.49 5.26 9.20
CA THR A 228 17.49 5.64 10.22
C THR A 228 17.55 7.13 10.53
N ILE A 229 16.38 7.76 10.59
CA ILE A 229 16.19 9.09 11.18
C ILE A 229 15.63 8.90 12.59
N SER A 230 16.20 9.58 13.58
CA SER A 230 15.67 9.62 14.95
C SER A 230 15.13 11.01 15.25
N VAL A 231 13.86 11.07 15.65
CA VAL A 231 13.20 12.30 16.10
C VAL A 231 12.75 12.13 17.55
N PRO A 232 13.21 12.96 18.49
CA PRO A 232 12.73 12.92 19.87
C PRO A 232 11.30 13.46 19.98
N VAL A 233 10.37 12.61 20.38
CA VAL A 233 9.00 12.96 20.83
C VAL A 233 9.07 13.30 22.31
N ILE A 234 8.44 14.40 22.73
CA ILE A 234 8.47 14.89 24.10
C ILE A 234 7.34 14.23 24.84
N GLY A 235 7.66 13.60 25.97
CA GLY A 235 6.66 13.05 26.86
C GLY A 235 6.26 14.05 27.94
N GLU A 236 4.97 14.18 28.22
CA GLU A 236 4.45 15.16 29.17
C GLU A 236 3.30 14.62 30.04
N THR A 237 2.45 15.44 30.68
CA THR A 237 1.37 14.91 31.55
C THR A 237 -0.01 15.53 31.31
N ASP A 238 -0.08 16.45 30.35
CA ASP A 238 -1.32 17.10 29.95
C ASP A 238 -2.14 16.14 29.08
N ILE A 239 -3.46 16.24 29.19
CA ILE A 239 -4.36 15.34 28.45
C ILE A 239 -4.67 15.97 27.10
N GLU A 240 -4.24 15.31 26.03
CA GLU A 240 -4.37 15.76 24.66
C GLU A 240 -5.08 14.69 23.80
N PRO A 241 -5.64 15.06 22.62
CA PRO A 241 -6.02 14.06 21.64
C PRO A 241 -4.79 13.45 20.97
N ASP A 242 -4.90 12.26 20.37
CA ASP A 242 -3.85 11.74 19.48
C ASP A 242 -3.47 12.75 18.39
N GLU A 243 -2.17 12.90 18.15
CA GLU A 243 -1.62 13.90 17.25
C GLU A 243 -0.67 13.29 16.22
N TYR A 244 -0.27 14.09 15.23
CA TYR A 244 0.77 13.70 14.28
C TYR A 244 1.60 14.89 13.81
N PHE A 245 2.80 14.58 13.33
CA PHE A 245 3.68 15.51 12.60
C PHE A 245 4.43 14.74 11.49
N PHE A 246 5.18 15.47 10.66
CA PHE A 246 5.82 14.91 9.48
C PHE A 246 7.34 15.03 9.50
N VAL A 247 8.02 14.15 8.78
CA VAL A 247 9.43 14.25 8.36
C VAL A 247 9.46 14.31 6.84
N ASN A 248 9.90 15.44 6.29
CA ASN A 248 9.98 15.64 4.84
C ASN A 248 11.40 15.43 4.33
N LEU A 249 11.55 14.60 3.31
CA LEU A 249 12.78 14.40 2.55
C LEU A 249 12.98 15.53 1.52
N SER A 250 14.23 15.92 1.30
CA SER A 250 14.59 16.97 0.34
C SER A 250 16.03 16.81 -0.15
N ASN A 251 16.38 17.53 -1.23
CA ASN A 251 17.74 17.54 -1.79
C ASN A 251 18.38 16.15 -1.98
N PRO A 252 17.69 15.18 -2.61
CA PRO A 252 18.27 13.88 -2.87
C PRO A 252 19.53 14.01 -3.75
N SER A 253 20.53 13.14 -3.53
CA SER A 253 21.70 13.04 -4.40
C SER A 253 21.29 12.88 -5.87
N ALA A 254 22.13 13.36 -6.79
CA ALA A 254 21.86 13.19 -8.22
C ALA A 254 21.73 11.70 -8.59
N GLY A 255 20.67 11.36 -9.34
CA GLY A 255 20.32 9.98 -9.68
C GLY A 255 19.37 9.31 -8.69
N LEU A 256 19.10 9.94 -7.53
CA LEU A 256 18.00 9.53 -6.67
C LEU A 256 16.70 10.26 -7.04
N ALA A 257 15.61 9.50 -7.16
CA ALA A 257 14.26 10.03 -7.25
C ALA A 257 13.53 9.81 -5.91
N VAL A 258 12.59 10.68 -5.55
CA VAL A 258 11.79 10.51 -4.32
C VAL A 258 10.49 9.84 -4.71
N LEU A 259 10.28 8.61 -4.22
CA LEU A 259 9.02 7.88 -4.39
C LEU A 259 8.03 8.30 -3.32
N ASP A 260 8.44 8.15 -2.05
CA ASP A 260 7.74 8.71 -0.90
C ASP A 260 8.67 9.66 -0.13
N GLY A 261 8.26 10.93 -0.10
CA GLY A 261 9.05 12.00 0.50
C GLY A 261 8.61 12.41 1.90
N GLN A 262 7.57 11.80 2.47
CA GLN A 262 6.98 12.28 3.72
C GLN A 262 6.62 11.12 4.64
N GLY A 263 7.39 10.95 5.72
CA GLY A 263 7.02 10.03 6.80
C GLY A 263 6.15 10.76 7.82
N GLN A 264 5.04 10.13 8.23
CA GLN A 264 4.17 10.59 9.29
C GLN A 264 4.53 9.90 10.61
N ILE A 265 4.66 10.69 11.67
CA ILE A 265 4.79 10.18 13.04
C ILE A 265 3.50 10.49 13.77
N THR A 266 2.82 9.45 14.25
CA THR A 266 1.60 9.55 15.06
C THR A 266 1.96 9.39 16.53
N ILE A 267 1.45 10.27 17.38
CA ILE A 267 1.67 10.28 18.82
C ILE A 267 0.35 9.90 19.50
N ILE A 268 0.38 8.85 20.33
CA ILE A 268 -0.77 8.40 21.12
C ILE A 268 -0.62 8.92 22.54
N ASP A 269 -1.59 9.75 22.97
CA ASP A 269 -1.67 10.31 24.33
C ASP A 269 -1.95 9.19 25.35
N ASP A 270 -1.11 9.07 26.37
CA ASP A 270 -1.27 8.10 27.46
C ASP A 270 -1.67 8.73 28.81
N ASP A 271 -1.89 10.05 28.83
CA ASP A 271 -2.27 10.81 30.02
C ASP A 271 -3.75 10.84 30.30
N ASN A 272 -4.58 10.51 29.31
CA ASN A 272 -6.02 10.43 29.52
C ASN A 272 -6.32 9.46 30.68
N PRO A 273 -6.92 9.95 31.78
CA PRO A 273 -6.98 9.20 33.02
C PRO A 273 -7.75 7.92 32.78
N ALA A 274 -7.08 6.78 32.99
CA ALA A 274 -7.75 5.51 33.12
C ALA A 274 -8.96 5.69 34.07
N PRO A 275 -10.15 5.16 33.75
CA PRO A 275 -11.36 5.44 34.52
C PRO A 275 -11.10 5.16 36.00
N SER A 276 -11.05 6.23 36.79
CA SER A 276 -10.64 6.10 38.18
C SER A 276 -11.76 5.37 38.93
N LEU A 277 -11.47 4.17 39.46
CA LEU A 277 -12.34 3.44 40.40
C LEU A 277 -12.35 4.10 41.80
N THR A 278 -11.93 5.38 41.90
CA THR A 278 -11.75 6.11 43.15
C THR A 278 -13.11 6.37 43.80
N GLY A 279 -13.45 5.56 44.80
CA GLY A 279 -14.70 5.66 45.55
C GLY A 279 -15.51 4.36 45.62
N LEU A 280 -15.16 3.33 44.85
CA LEU A 280 -15.77 2.02 44.98
C LEU A 280 -15.07 1.18 46.06
N ASN A 281 -15.37 1.48 47.31
CA ASN A 281 -15.01 0.61 48.43
C ASN A 281 -16.01 -0.56 48.49
N PHE A 282 -15.75 -1.65 47.77
CA PHE A 282 -16.53 -2.88 47.89
C PHE A 282 -16.15 -3.64 49.18
N THR A 283 -16.47 -3.08 50.36
CA THR A 283 -16.32 -3.78 51.65
C THR A 283 -17.56 -4.55 52.08
N GLY A 284 -18.47 -4.87 51.16
CA GLY A 284 -19.69 -5.61 51.47
C GLY A 284 -19.99 -6.65 50.41
N SER A 285 -20.15 -7.92 50.82
CA SER A 285 -20.57 -9.02 49.95
C SER A 285 -22.05 -8.98 49.53
N THR A 286 -22.75 -7.87 49.71
CA THR A 286 -24.13 -7.71 49.24
C THR A 286 -24.45 -6.23 49.03
N LEU A 287 -24.80 -5.83 47.80
CA LEU A 287 -25.63 -4.65 47.56
C LEU A 287 -27.05 -5.00 48.00
N SER A 288 -27.54 -4.35 49.06
CA SER A 288 -28.98 -4.22 49.31
C SER A 288 -29.35 -2.75 49.38
N GLU A 289 -29.29 -2.08 48.23
CA GLU A 289 -30.01 -0.83 48.09
C GLU A 289 -31.48 -1.17 47.79
N ALA A 290 -32.36 -0.84 48.72
CA ALA A 290 -33.78 -1.10 48.62
C ALA A 290 -34.37 -0.34 47.42
N GLY A 291 -34.51 -1.04 46.28
CA GLY A 291 -35.15 -0.48 45.10
C GLY A 291 -34.84 -1.20 43.78
N PHE A 292 -33.78 -2.01 43.72
CA PHE A 292 -33.44 -2.74 42.49
C PHE A 292 -33.64 -4.25 42.69
N THR A 293 -34.68 -4.80 42.05
CA THR A 293 -34.76 -6.23 41.75
C THR A 293 -34.41 -6.40 40.27
N PRO A 294 -33.24 -6.99 39.93
CA PRO A 294 -32.94 -7.36 38.55
C PRO A 294 -34.01 -8.33 38.05
N PRO A 295 -34.51 -8.21 36.80
CA PRO A 295 -35.26 -9.28 36.19
C PRO A 295 -34.32 -10.49 36.04
N ASP A 296 -34.71 -11.64 36.62
CA ASP A 296 -34.11 -12.96 36.35
C ASP A 296 -33.71 -13.06 34.86
N THR A 297 -32.44 -13.35 34.53
CA THR A 297 -32.00 -14.74 34.36
C THR A 297 -30.48 -14.99 34.50
N MET A 298 -29.68 -14.10 35.07
CA MET A 298 -28.31 -14.45 35.45
C MET A 298 -28.02 -14.04 36.89
N GLY A 299 -27.75 -15.05 37.71
CA GLY A 299 -27.62 -14.94 39.16
C GLY A 299 -26.55 -13.95 39.60
N ALA A 300 -26.67 -13.56 40.88
CA ALA A 300 -25.71 -12.82 41.69
C ALA A 300 -24.47 -12.31 40.94
N VAL A 301 -24.39 -10.98 40.79
CA VAL A 301 -23.21 -10.27 40.28
C VAL A 301 -21.99 -10.78 41.05
N GLY A 302 -21.21 -11.63 40.40
CA GLY A 302 -20.05 -12.28 40.98
C GLY A 302 -18.82 -11.38 40.85
N PRO A 303 -17.66 -11.80 41.39
CA PRO A 303 -16.42 -11.05 41.30
C PRO A 303 -15.87 -10.85 39.87
N ASN A 304 -16.55 -11.37 38.84
CA ASN A 304 -16.15 -11.32 37.43
C ASN A 304 -16.92 -10.26 36.62
N HIS A 305 -17.77 -9.46 37.26
CA HIS A 305 -18.53 -8.40 36.61
C HIS A 305 -17.90 -7.03 36.84
N ILE A 306 -17.69 -6.26 35.77
CA ILE A 306 -17.17 -4.89 35.80
C ILE A 306 -18.33 -3.92 35.49
N VAL A 307 -18.38 -2.78 36.18
CA VAL A 307 -19.34 -1.72 35.90
C VAL A 307 -18.59 -0.49 35.40
N GLU A 308 -18.91 -0.05 34.18
CA GLU A 308 -18.28 1.12 33.54
C GLU A 308 -19.30 2.19 33.21
N LEU A 309 -18.84 3.44 33.13
CA LEU A 309 -19.66 4.58 32.72
C LEU A 309 -19.38 4.88 31.23
N LEU A 310 -20.31 4.52 30.35
CA LEU A 310 -20.25 4.78 28.91
C LEU A 310 -21.30 5.82 28.54
N ASN A 311 -20.89 6.96 28.00
CA ASN A 311 -21.79 8.04 27.54
C ASN A 311 -22.82 8.47 28.61
N GLY A 312 -22.38 8.57 29.88
CA GLY A 312 -23.23 8.96 31.00
C GLY A 312 -24.22 7.88 31.46
N ARG A 313 -24.02 6.61 31.08
CA ARG A 313 -24.83 5.45 31.51
C ARG A 313 -23.93 4.35 32.05
N TYR A 314 -24.41 3.61 33.05
CA TYR A 314 -23.71 2.44 33.54
C TYR A 314 -23.95 1.24 32.60
N ALA A 315 -22.87 0.59 32.19
CA ALA A 315 -22.86 -0.71 31.53
C ALA A 315 -22.26 -1.76 32.48
N VAL A 316 -22.80 -2.98 32.44
CA VAL A 316 -22.26 -4.11 33.20
C VAL A 316 -21.67 -5.10 32.20
N TYR A 317 -20.41 -5.47 32.43
CA TYR A 317 -19.63 -6.37 31.59
C TYR A 317 -19.34 -7.68 32.33
N ASP A 318 -19.52 -8.82 31.66
CA ASP A 318 -19.10 -10.13 32.15
C ASP A 318 -17.83 -10.59 31.42
N LYS A 319 -16.72 -10.64 32.16
CA LYS A 319 -15.39 -10.97 31.61
C LYS A 319 -15.28 -12.39 31.05
N ALA A 320 -16.22 -13.29 31.36
CA ALA A 320 -16.22 -14.66 30.83
C ALA A 320 -17.00 -14.81 29.52
N THR A 321 -17.84 -13.84 29.14
CA THR A 321 -18.76 -13.97 27.99
C THR A 321 -18.76 -12.78 27.03
N GLU A 322 -18.02 -11.71 27.33
CA GLU A 322 -17.92 -10.48 26.53
C GLU A 322 -19.27 -9.79 26.22
N LEU A 323 -20.32 -10.13 26.98
CA LEU A 323 -21.68 -9.67 26.71
C LEU A 323 -21.96 -8.29 27.34
N TYR A 324 -22.45 -7.35 26.52
CA TYR A 324 -22.86 -6.01 26.94
C TYR A 324 -24.36 -5.93 27.28
N CYS A 325 -24.69 -5.41 28.46
CA CYS A 325 -26.06 -4.98 28.79
C CYS A 325 -26.09 -3.49 29.11
N SER A 326 -26.76 -2.68 28.27
CA SER A 326 -26.89 -1.22 28.47
C SER A 326 -28.35 -0.78 28.73
N ARG A 327 -28.64 -0.30 29.96
CA ARG A 327 -29.75 0.63 30.31
C ARG A 327 -29.72 0.88 31.83
N ALA A 328 -29.79 2.11 32.35
CA ALA A 328 -30.84 3.11 32.15
C ALA A 328 -30.38 4.54 32.51
N VAL A 329 -31.20 5.53 32.12
CA VAL A 329 -31.05 6.96 32.45
C VAL A 329 -31.60 7.22 33.86
N LEU A 330 -30.80 7.78 34.78
CA LEU A 330 -31.33 8.35 36.02
C LEU A 330 -31.88 9.76 35.73
N THR A 331 -33.20 9.93 35.84
CA THR A 331 -33.80 11.26 36.01
C THR A 331 -33.88 11.55 37.51
N SER A 332 -33.38 12.72 37.92
CA SER A 332 -33.27 13.15 39.30
C SER A 332 -34.64 13.22 40.00
N PHE A 333 -34.76 12.62 41.18
CA PHE A 333 -35.76 13.02 42.17
C PHE A 333 -35.07 13.57 43.42
N GLY A 334 -35.35 14.84 43.71
CA GLY A 334 -34.85 15.56 44.88
C GLY A 334 -35.46 15.05 46.20
N PRO A 335 -34.99 15.59 47.34
CA PRO A 335 -35.25 15.00 48.64
C PRO A 335 -36.65 15.37 49.15
N THR A 336 -37.46 14.38 49.50
CA THR A 336 -38.63 14.59 50.37
C THR A 336 -38.29 14.17 51.79
N ARG A 337 -38.18 15.17 52.68
CA ARG A 337 -38.34 15.01 54.13
C ARG A 337 -39.79 14.62 54.44
N GLY A 338 -39.97 13.72 55.41
CA GLY A 338 -41.26 13.38 56.02
C GLY A 338 -41.37 11.91 56.35
#